data_AF-A0A6U3F2W8-F1
#
_entry.id   AF-A0A6U3F2W8-F1
#
_cell.length_a   1.000
_cell.length_b   1.000
_cell.length_c   1.000
_cell.angle_alpha   90.00
_cell.angle_beta   90.00
_cell.angle_gamma   90.00
#
_symmetry.space_group_name_H-M   'P 1'
#
loop_
_entity.id
_entity.type
_entity.pdbx_description
1 polymer ?
#
loop_
_entity_poly.entity_id
_entity_poly.type
_entity_poly.pdbx_seq_one_letter_code
_entity_poly.pdbx_strand_id
1 'polypeptide(L)'
;DSGRQLSASQPISAVFDGATSTTWILRLLASFMTRHQPTRERFAICLAMLQERHFAAAESVVMNTVEKDAWCFRLLEYCCRMTDRPRDAAIAAEQATLTVGPGSSAKGPGVAVAGKLPTTKTAGVGAAPGSVELVFQLAMHLGFEPVDWKAASLMAARLAGQYPDDPLLLMLHGGMIWLQGKLSDAEKPLDRAMFRDGRDGRAAPWLFEVYLRQKKDTLANFVWEKAEAEFDSRMTAADGVLIEVAKKVRPN
;
A
#
# COMPACT_ATOMS: atom_id res chain seq x y z
N ASP A 1 -22.98 -3.92 -20.99
CA ASP A 1 -22.82 -5.25 -20.39
C ASP A 1 -21.49 -5.93 -20.71
N SER A 2 -20.42 -5.52 -20.03
CA SER A 2 -19.19 -6.32 -19.93
C SER A 2 -18.25 -5.75 -18.87
N GLY A 3 -18.78 -5.48 -17.68
CA GLY A 3 -17.97 -5.34 -16.46
C GLY A 3 -17.59 -6.75 -16.01
N ARG A 4 -16.52 -7.31 -16.59
CA ARG A 4 -15.98 -8.60 -16.16
C ARG A 4 -15.57 -8.47 -14.69
N GLN A 5 -16.39 -9.03 -13.81
CA GLN A 5 -15.98 -9.41 -12.46
C GLN A 5 -14.66 -10.17 -12.57
N LEU A 6 -13.61 -9.62 -11.94
CA LEU A 6 -12.36 -10.33 -11.69
C LEU A 6 -12.69 -11.46 -10.70
N SER A 7 -13.11 -12.61 -11.22
CA SER A 7 -13.53 -13.76 -10.42
C SER A 7 -12.31 -14.57 -9.97
N ALA A 8 -11.56 -14.05 -9.01
CA ALA A 8 -11.10 -14.96 -7.97
C ALA A 8 -12.35 -15.37 -7.18
N SER A 9 -12.56 -16.66 -6.93
CA SER A 9 -13.54 -17.09 -5.91
C SER A 9 -13.35 -16.27 -4.64
N GLN A 10 -14.43 -16.02 -3.86
CA GLN A 10 -14.40 -15.18 -2.66
C GLN A 10 -13.06 -15.34 -1.90
N PRO A 11 -12.36 -14.23 -1.61
CA PRO A 11 -11.10 -14.31 -0.91
C PRO A 11 -11.23 -15.09 0.39
N ILE A 12 -10.24 -15.94 0.66
CA ILE A 12 -10.18 -16.72 1.90
C ILE A 12 -9.73 -15.81 3.05
N SER A 13 -8.93 -14.78 2.74
CA SER A 13 -8.43 -13.82 3.72
C SER A 13 -9.40 -12.63 3.91
N ALA A 14 -9.71 -12.33 5.17
CA ALA A 14 -10.45 -11.13 5.57
C ALA A 14 -9.78 -9.81 5.12
N VAL A 15 -8.49 -9.84 4.78
CA VAL A 15 -7.77 -8.70 4.17
C VAL A 15 -8.42 -8.24 2.86
N PHE A 16 -9.14 -9.13 2.18
CA PHE A 16 -9.82 -8.89 0.90
C PHE A 16 -11.34 -9.04 0.99
N ASP A 17 -11.89 -9.37 2.16
CA ASP A 17 -13.34 -9.45 2.36
C ASP A 17 -13.97 -8.04 2.45
N GLY A 18 -15.12 -7.85 1.80
CA GLY A 18 -15.82 -6.57 1.69
C GLY A 18 -15.07 -5.45 0.95
N ALA A 19 -13.91 -5.73 0.35
CA ALA A 19 -13.09 -4.74 -0.34
C ALA A 19 -13.64 -4.41 -1.73
N THR A 20 -13.75 -3.12 -2.06
CA THR A 20 -13.75 -2.72 -3.48
C THR A 20 -12.44 -3.20 -4.12
N SER A 21 -12.40 -3.36 -5.45
CA SER A 21 -11.22 -3.86 -6.17
C SER A 21 -9.94 -3.06 -5.92
N THR A 22 -10.02 -1.84 -5.38
CA THR A 22 -8.90 -0.96 -5.02
C THR A 22 -8.55 -0.91 -3.53
N THR A 23 -9.44 -1.36 -2.64
CA THR A 23 -9.27 -1.20 -1.18
C THR A 23 -7.96 -1.81 -0.67
N TRP A 24 -7.54 -2.96 -1.20
CA TRP A 24 -6.27 -3.60 -0.82
C TRP A 24 -5.05 -2.79 -1.25
N ILE A 25 -5.12 -2.05 -2.38
CA ILE A 25 -4.04 -1.17 -2.84
C ILE A 25 -3.87 -0.02 -1.85
N LEU A 26 -4.98 0.55 -1.37
CA LEU A 26 -4.95 1.64 -0.39
C LEU A 26 -4.40 1.18 0.96
N ARG A 27 -4.80 -0.01 1.43
CA ARG A 27 -4.27 -0.64 2.66
C ARG A 27 -2.77 -0.94 2.53
N LEU A 28 -2.36 -1.50 1.39
CA LEU A 28 -0.96 -1.75 1.07
C LEU A 28 -0.16 -0.44 1.10
N LEU A 29 -0.64 0.59 0.40
CA LEU A 29 -0.01 1.90 0.35
C LEU A 29 0.16 2.51 1.74
N ALA A 30 -0.91 2.54 2.54
CA ALA A 30 -0.87 3.05 3.92
C ALA A 30 0.17 2.32 4.79
N SER A 31 0.35 1.00 4.60
CA SER A 31 1.33 0.20 5.33
C SER A 31 2.80 0.52 5.00
N PHE A 32 3.05 1.12 3.83
CA PHE A 32 4.36 1.62 3.42
C PHE A 32 4.56 3.10 3.75
N MET A 33 3.49 3.84 3.96
CA MET A 33 3.56 5.24 4.42
C MET A 33 3.94 5.32 5.90
N THR A 34 3.41 4.42 6.74
CA THR A 34 3.69 4.44 8.18
C THR A 34 3.66 3.05 8.81
N ARG A 35 4.50 2.86 9.83
CA ARG A 35 4.51 1.64 10.67
C ARG A 35 3.57 1.76 11.88
N HIS A 36 3.18 2.97 12.27
CA HIS A 36 2.30 3.21 13.41
C HIS A 36 0.87 2.81 13.07
N GLN A 37 0.33 1.80 13.75
CA GLN A 37 -0.96 1.20 13.40
C GLN A 37 -2.13 2.22 13.38
N PRO A 38 -2.34 3.06 14.41
CA PRO A 38 -3.40 4.08 14.38
C PRO A 38 -3.26 5.05 13.20
N THR A 39 -2.04 5.43 12.84
CA THR A 39 -1.80 6.33 11.69
C THR A 39 -2.07 5.61 10.37
N ARG A 40 -1.70 4.33 10.26
CA ARG A 40 -1.97 3.50 9.07
C ARG A 40 -3.45 3.36 8.79
N GLU A 41 -4.27 3.12 9.80
CA GLU A 41 -5.73 3.03 9.66
C GLU A 41 -6.32 4.36 9.18
N ARG A 42 -5.88 5.48 9.76
CA ARG A 42 -6.28 6.82 9.32
C ARG A 42 -5.85 7.12 7.88
N PHE A 43 -4.64 6.74 7.49
CA PHE A 43 -4.16 6.90 6.12
C PHE A 43 -4.97 6.04 5.14
N ALA A 44 -5.33 4.81 5.49
CA ALA A 44 -6.18 3.99 4.64
C ALA A 44 -7.55 4.64 4.41
N ILE A 45 -8.17 5.21 5.46
CA ILE A 45 -9.43 5.97 5.37
C ILE A 45 -9.26 7.23 4.51
N CYS A 46 -8.20 8.00 4.76
CA CYS A 46 -7.90 9.21 4.00
C CYS A 46 -7.71 8.90 2.50
N LEU A 47 -6.96 7.84 2.18
CA LEU A 47 -6.72 7.42 0.80
C LEU A 47 -8.01 6.99 0.10
N ALA A 48 -8.92 6.33 0.80
CA ALA A 48 -10.25 5.99 0.26
C ALA A 48 -11.07 7.26 -0.05
N MET A 49 -11.10 8.22 0.88
CA MET A 49 -11.75 9.51 0.66
C MET A 49 -11.14 10.27 -0.52
N LEU A 50 -9.80 10.25 -0.67
CA LEU A 50 -9.12 10.88 -1.80
C LEU A 50 -9.48 10.22 -3.13
N GLN A 51 -9.55 8.89 -3.15
CA GLN A 51 -9.97 8.13 -4.32
C GLN A 51 -11.41 8.49 -4.75
N GLU A 52 -12.30 8.69 -3.78
CA GLU A 52 -13.70 9.10 -3.97
C GLU A 52 -13.88 10.63 -4.12
N ARG A 53 -12.78 11.40 -4.17
CA ARG A 53 -12.77 12.87 -4.32
C ARG A 53 -13.42 13.65 -3.17
N HIS A 54 -13.52 13.05 -1.98
CA HIS A 54 -13.92 13.70 -0.75
C HIS A 54 -12.74 14.46 -0.12
N PHE A 55 -12.17 15.43 -0.85
CA PHE A 55 -10.90 16.11 -0.47
C PHE A 55 -10.98 16.85 0.87
N ALA A 56 -12.10 17.52 1.17
CA ALA A 56 -12.29 18.22 2.44
C ALA A 56 -12.37 17.27 3.64
N ALA A 57 -13.02 16.10 3.46
CA ALA A 57 -13.09 15.07 4.49
C ALA A 57 -11.70 14.44 4.72
N ALA A 58 -10.99 14.14 3.64
CA ALA A 58 -9.61 13.63 3.69
C ALA A 58 -8.66 14.59 4.41
N GLU A 59 -8.73 15.88 4.08
CA GLU A 59 -7.97 16.94 4.76
C GLU A 59 -8.28 16.98 6.26
N SER A 60 -9.55 16.93 6.65
CA SER A 60 -9.96 16.90 8.06
C SER A 60 -9.38 15.70 8.82
N VAL A 61 -9.39 14.51 8.23
CA VAL A 61 -8.80 13.30 8.83
C VAL A 61 -7.30 13.49 9.10
N VAL A 62 -6.57 14.05 8.14
CA VAL A 62 -5.12 14.28 8.29
C VAL A 62 -4.84 15.40 9.30
N MET A 63 -5.61 16.49 9.27
CA MET A 63 -5.46 17.61 10.20
C MET A 63 -5.70 17.20 11.66
N ASN A 64 -6.65 16.29 11.89
CA ASN A 64 -6.96 15.72 13.22
C ASN A 64 -5.95 14.66 13.70
N THR A 65 -4.86 14.43 12.95
CA THR A 65 -3.76 13.59 13.42
C THR A 65 -2.85 14.38 14.36
N VAL A 66 -2.64 13.83 15.56
CA VAL A 66 -1.89 14.46 16.66
C VAL A 66 -0.44 14.69 16.24
N GLU A 67 0.22 13.65 15.75
CA GLU A 67 1.58 13.72 15.22
C GLU A 67 1.54 13.72 13.71
N LYS A 68 2.06 14.79 13.09
CA LYS A 68 2.14 14.91 11.64
C LYS A 68 3.53 14.50 11.19
N ASP A 69 3.58 13.42 10.41
CA ASP A 69 4.78 13.00 9.72
C ASP A 69 4.81 13.59 8.30
N ALA A 70 5.87 13.27 7.56
CA ALA A 70 6.02 13.74 6.18
C ALA A 70 4.85 13.28 5.27
N TRP A 71 4.25 12.12 5.52
CA TRP A 71 3.13 11.62 4.72
C TRP A 71 1.83 12.36 5.01
N CYS A 72 1.59 12.78 6.25
CA CYS A 72 0.50 13.71 6.56
C CYS A 72 0.59 14.95 5.65
N PHE A 73 1.76 15.58 5.58
CA PHE A 73 1.95 16.77 4.77
C PHE A 73 1.85 16.50 3.26
N ARG A 74 2.26 15.32 2.78
CA ARG A 74 2.04 14.92 1.37
C ARG A 74 0.57 14.71 1.02
N LEU A 75 -0.21 14.12 1.93
CA LEU A 75 -1.66 14.00 1.74
C LEU A 75 -2.34 15.38 1.73
N LEU A 76 -1.93 16.29 2.61
CA LEU A 76 -2.41 17.68 2.61
C LEU A 76 -2.02 18.42 1.34
N GLU A 77 -0.78 18.27 0.87
CA GLU A 77 -0.32 18.82 -0.41
C GLU A 77 -1.26 18.38 -1.54
N TYR A 78 -1.59 17.09 -1.60
CA TYR A 78 -2.51 16.55 -2.60
C TYR A 78 -3.91 17.17 -2.47
N CYS A 79 -4.50 17.21 -1.26
CA CYS A 79 -5.79 17.88 -1.02
C CYS A 79 -5.79 19.33 -1.50
N CYS A 80 -4.77 20.11 -1.15
CA CYS A 80 -4.65 21.51 -1.52
C CYS A 80 -4.54 21.69 -3.04
N ARG A 81 -3.75 20.86 -3.73
CA ARG A 81 -3.66 20.89 -5.20
C ARG A 81 -4.99 20.55 -5.88
N MET A 82 -5.71 19.56 -5.37
CA MET A 82 -7.02 19.14 -5.93
C MET A 82 -8.13 20.16 -5.64
N THR A 83 -7.94 21.05 -4.69
CA THR A 83 -8.89 22.12 -4.30
C THR A 83 -8.44 23.51 -4.75
N ASP A 84 -7.51 23.59 -5.71
CA ASP A 84 -6.98 24.84 -6.29
C ASP A 84 -6.41 25.83 -5.26
N ARG A 85 -5.72 25.30 -4.23
CA ARG A 85 -5.00 26.06 -3.21
C ARG A 85 -3.47 25.88 -3.38
N PRO A 86 -2.86 26.46 -4.43
CA PRO A 86 -1.45 26.20 -4.76
C PRO A 86 -0.47 26.72 -3.71
N ARG A 87 -0.82 27.81 -2.99
CA ARG A 87 0.01 28.35 -1.90
C ARG A 87 0.07 27.38 -0.72
N ASP A 88 -1.08 26.87 -0.28
CA ASP A 88 -1.15 25.92 0.83
C ASP A 88 -0.50 24.59 0.46
N ALA A 89 -0.63 24.17 -0.80
CA ALA A 89 0.08 23.02 -1.33
C ALA A 89 1.61 23.18 -1.25
N ALA A 90 2.14 24.36 -1.60
CA ALA A 90 3.58 24.63 -1.52
C ALA A 90 4.08 24.59 -0.06
N ILE A 91 3.31 25.16 0.88
CA ILE A 91 3.63 25.10 2.31
C ILE A 91 3.64 23.64 2.80
N ALA A 92 2.62 22.86 2.43
CA ALA A 92 2.57 21.45 2.80
C ALA A 92 3.74 20.65 2.20
N ALA A 93 4.13 20.91 0.95
CA ALA A 93 5.27 20.26 0.32
C ALA A 93 6.60 20.60 1.02
N GLU A 94 6.77 21.85 1.44
CA GLU A 94 7.93 22.30 2.22
C GLU A 94 7.97 21.61 3.59
N GLN A 95 6.86 21.60 4.33
CA GLN A 95 6.76 20.91 5.61
C GLN A 95 7.01 19.41 5.50
N ALA A 96 6.51 18.77 4.43
CA ALA A 96 6.82 17.39 4.14
C ALA A 96 8.32 17.20 4.05
N THR A 97 9.01 18.03 3.26
CA THR A 97 10.46 17.99 3.04
C THR A 97 11.27 18.20 4.33
N LEU A 98 10.86 19.14 5.18
CA LEU A 98 11.50 19.43 6.46
C LEU A 98 11.32 18.28 7.47
N THR A 99 10.20 17.57 7.41
CA THR A 99 9.87 16.47 8.32
C THR A 99 10.50 15.15 7.89
N VAL A 100 11.11 15.06 6.69
CA VAL A 100 11.63 13.79 6.20
C VAL A 100 12.96 13.41 6.84
N GLY A 101 12.94 12.38 7.69
CA GLY A 101 14.15 11.70 8.16
C GLY A 101 14.99 11.09 7.01
N PRO A 102 16.24 10.68 7.29
CA PRO A 102 17.06 9.97 6.32
C PRO A 102 16.34 8.71 5.81
N GLY A 103 16.17 8.58 4.49
CA GLY A 103 15.62 7.37 3.86
C GLY A 103 14.10 7.27 3.75
N SER A 104 13.31 8.28 4.13
CA SER A 104 11.86 8.21 3.94
C SER A 104 11.44 8.48 2.48
N SER A 105 10.51 7.66 2.00
CA SER A 105 9.91 7.69 0.66
C SER A 105 9.05 8.93 0.40
N ALA A 106 8.86 9.80 1.40
CA ALA A 106 8.17 11.08 1.25
C ALA A 106 9.05 12.18 0.59
N LYS A 107 10.34 11.91 0.31
CA LYS A 107 11.24 12.80 -0.48
C LYS A 107 10.98 12.65 -1.99
N GLY A 108 9.80 13.05 -2.46
CA GLY A 108 9.43 13.01 -3.89
C GLY A 108 8.98 14.37 -4.44
N PRO A 109 8.88 14.53 -5.77
CA PRO A 109 8.40 15.75 -6.43
C PRO A 109 6.93 16.10 -6.15
N GLY A 110 6.21 15.26 -5.39
CA GLY A 110 4.86 15.52 -4.90
C GLY A 110 3.81 14.63 -5.58
N VAL A 111 2.77 14.28 -4.84
CA VAL A 111 1.86 13.16 -5.17
C VAL A 111 0.86 13.44 -6.31
N ALA A 112 0.85 14.63 -6.90
CA ALA A 112 -0.25 15.07 -7.77
C ALA A 112 0.15 15.19 -9.26
N VAL A 113 -0.26 14.21 -10.05
CA VAL A 113 -0.63 14.40 -11.46
C VAL A 113 -2.02 13.79 -11.65
N ALA A 114 -3.06 14.63 -11.60
CA ALA A 114 -4.44 14.15 -11.74
C ALA A 114 -4.67 13.52 -13.13
N GLY A 115 -5.27 12.33 -13.15
CA GLY A 115 -5.87 11.74 -14.36
C GLY A 115 -4.91 11.15 -15.39
N LYS A 116 -3.58 11.19 -15.19
CA LYS A 116 -2.62 10.49 -16.05
C LYS A 116 -1.92 9.39 -15.28
N LEU A 117 -2.00 8.17 -15.81
CA LEU A 117 -1.19 7.04 -15.39
C LEU A 117 0.29 7.48 -15.31
N PRO A 118 1.03 7.15 -14.23
CA PRO A 118 2.43 7.54 -14.08
C PRO A 118 3.24 7.18 -15.33
N THR A 119 3.67 8.19 -16.08
CA THR A 119 4.67 7.98 -17.13
C THR A 119 6.02 8.33 -16.53
N THR A 120 6.97 7.42 -16.59
CA THR A 120 8.38 7.63 -16.21
C THR A 120 9.05 8.85 -16.86
N LYS A 121 8.40 9.52 -17.82
CA LYS A 121 8.88 10.71 -18.53
C LYS A 121 8.39 12.05 -17.97
N THR A 122 7.50 12.09 -16.97
CA THR A 122 7.05 13.35 -16.35
C THR A 122 7.92 13.82 -15.19
N ALA A 123 9.08 13.18 -14.96
CA ALA A 123 10.07 13.71 -14.04
C ALA A 123 10.70 14.99 -14.64
N GLY A 124 10.15 16.14 -14.25
CA GLY A 124 10.88 17.41 -14.32
C GLY A 124 12.21 17.28 -13.56
N VAL A 125 13.18 18.12 -13.89
CA VAL A 125 14.53 18.12 -13.32
C VAL A 125 14.46 18.20 -11.78
N GLY A 126 14.55 17.05 -11.10
CA GLY A 126 14.49 16.92 -9.65
C GLY A 126 13.91 15.57 -9.24
N ALA A 127 14.74 14.72 -8.60
CA ALA A 127 14.44 13.42 -7.94
C ALA A 127 13.39 12.49 -8.58
N ALA A 128 13.78 11.26 -8.94
CA ALA A 128 12.84 10.23 -9.39
C ALA A 128 11.78 9.94 -8.31
N PRO A 129 10.49 9.76 -8.69
CA PRO A 129 9.43 9.45 -7.74
C PRO A 129 9.71 8.12 -7.01
N GLY A 130 9.47 8.09 -5.71
CA GLY A 130 9.56 6.86 -4.91
C GLY A 130 8.44 5.87 -5.23
N SER A 131 8.60 4.59 -4.89
CA SER A 131 7.59 3.55 -5.13
C SER A 131 6.23 3.87 -4.51
N VAL A 132 6.21 4.44 -3.31
CA VAL A 132 4.97 4.88 -2.64
C VAL A 132 4.22 5.93 -3.47
N GLU A 133 4.94 6.89 -4.06
CA GLU A 133 4.34 7.92 -4.92
C GLU A 133 3.77 7.31 -6.22
N LEU A 134 4.50 6.37 -6.84
CA LEU A 134 4.04 5.67 -8.03
C LEU A 134 2.76 4.85 -7.77
N VAL A 135 2.71 4.12 -6.65
CA VAL A 135 1.52 3.36 -6.26
C VAL A 135 0.37 4.29 -5.86
N PHE A 136 0.65 5.41 -5.19
CA PHE A 136 -0.36 6.43 -4.89
C PHE A 136 -1.02 6.95 -6.17
N GLN A 137 -0.23 7.35 -7.17
CA GLN A 137 -0.76 7.86 -8.44
C GLN A 137 -1.60 6.81 -9.17
N LEU A 138 -1.18 5.55 -9.18
CA LEU A 138 -1.98 4.46 -9.73
C LEU A 138 -3.30 4.28 -8.97
N ALA A 139 -3.25 4.29 -7.63
CA ALA A 139 -4.44 4.15 -6.80
C ALA A 139 -5.44 5.29 -7.03
N MET A 140 -4.97 6.53 -7.16
CA MET A 140 -5.82 7.67 -7.51
C MET A 140 -6.41 7.51 -8.91
N HIS A 141 -5.64 7.04 -9.89
CA HIS A 141 -6.13 6.78 -11.25
C HIS A 141 -7.20 5.69 -11.29
N LEU A 142 -7.08 4.65 -10.47
CA LEU A 142 -8.08 3.59 -10.35
C LEU A 142 -9.40 4.04 -9.69
N GLY A 143 -9.43 5.24 -9.09
CA GLY A 143 -10.66 5.87 -8.61
C GLY A 143 -11.50 6.55 -9.70
N PHE A 144 -11.03 6.54 -10.95
CA PHE A 144 -11.78 7.10 -12.08
C PHE A 144 -12.57 6.01 -12.80
N GLU A 145 -13.83 6.30 -13.13
CA GLU A 145 -14.67 5.44 -13.97
C GLU A 145 -14.59 5.85 -15.45
N PRO A 146 -14.48 4.90 -16.40
CA PRO A 146 -14.38 3.45 -16.20
C PRO A 146 -12.97 3.02 -15.75
N VAL A 147 -12.89 2.09 -14.80
CA VAL A 147 -11.61 1.57 -14.30
C VAL A 147 -10.94 0.63 -15.32
N ASP A 148 -9.79 1.01 -15.86
CA ASP A 148 -8.99 0.16 -16.76
C ASP A 148 -7.99 -0.74 -15.98
N TRP A 149 -8.51 -1.85 -15.46
CA TRP A 149 -7.73 -2.87 -14.76
C TRP A 149 -6.62 -3.50 -15.61
N LYS A 150 -6.78 -3.53 -16.94
CA LYS A 150 -5.78 -4.09 -17.84
C LYS A 150 -4.58 -3.15 -17.93
N ALA A 151 -4.82 -1.85 -18.14
CA ALA A 151 -3.76 -0.85 -18.13
C ALA A 151 -3.04 -0.80 -16.78
N ALA A 152 -3.79 -0.85 -15.67
CA ALA A 152 -3.21 -0.88 -14.32
C ALA A 152 -2.32 -2.10 -14.08
N SER A 153 -2.75 -3.30 -14.52
CA SER A 153 -1.94 -4.52 -14.41
C SER A 153 -0.66 -4.45 -15.25
N LEU A 154 -0.74 -3.93 -16.49
CA LEU A 154 0.44 -3.73 -17.35
C LEU A 154 1.42 -2.72 -16.74
N MET A 155 0.89 -1.66 -16.11
CA MET A 155 1.71 -0.69 -15.40
C MET A 155 2.40 -1.30 -14.18
N ALA A 156 1.68 -2.06 -13.36
CA ALA A 156 2.26 -2.76 -12.21
C ALA A 156 3.41 -3.70 -12.63
N ALA A 157 3.21 -4.49 -13.70
CA ALA A 157 4.25 -5.34 -14.26
C ALA A 157 5.46 -4.56 -14.74
N ARG A 158 5.25 -3.44 -15.45
CA ARG A 158 6.33 -2.56 -15.92
C ARG A 158 7.11 -1.95 -14.76
N LEU A 159 6.43 -1.44 -13.73
CA LEU A 159 7.07 -0.85 -12.55
C LEU A 159 7.90 -1.89 -11.80
N ALA A 160 7.35 -3.09 -11.56
CA ALA A 160 8.11 -4.18 -10.94
C ALA A 160 9.32 -4.61 -11.79
N GLY A 161 9.22 -4.55 -13.12
CA GLY A 161 10.36 -4.81 -14.01
C GLY A 161 11.45 -3.73 -13.96
N GLN A 162 11.07 -2.46 -13.75
CA GLN A 162 12.01 -1.34 -13.60
C GLN A 162 12.69 -1.32 -12.22
N TYR A 163 11.98 -1.77 -11.19
CA TYR A 163 12.43 -1.77 -9.80
C TYR A 163 12.31 -3.20 -9.21
N PRO A 164 13.14 -4.14 -9.68
CA PRO A 164 12.97 -5.57 -9.39
C PRO A 164 13.20 -5.96 -7.93
N ASP A 165 13.71 -5.06 -7.10
CA ASP A 165 13.97 -5.27 -5.68
C ASP A 165 13.10 -4.41 -4.77
N ASP A 166 12.17 -3.62 -5.32
CA ASP A 166 11.23 -2.82 -4.52
C ASP A 166 10.05 -3.70 -4.06
N PRO A 167 9.89 -3.94 -2.74
CA PRO A 167 8.87 -4.84 -2.24
C PRO A 167 7.44 -4.34 -2.49
N LEU A 168 7.20 -3.03 -2.46
CA LEU A 168 5.87 -2.46 -2.71
C LEU A 168 5.44 -2.69 -4.16
N LEU A 169 6.35 -2.45 -5.12
CA LEU A 169 6.05 -2.65 -6.54
C LEU A 169 5.90 -4.13 -6.91
N LEU A 170 6.67 -5.01 -6.27
CA LEU A 170 6.49 -6.46 -6.39
C LEU A 170 5.14 -6.93 -5.82
N MET A 171 4.72 -6.42 -4.65
CA MET A 171 3.39 -6.72 -4.08
C MET A 171 2.25 -6.20 -4.96
N LEU A 172 2.38 -4.98 -5.50
CA LEU A 172 1.38 -4.45 -6.43
C LEU A 172 1.23 -5.35 -7.66
N HIS A 173 2.35 -5.77 -8.26
CA HIS A 173 2.33 -6.66 -9.42
C HIS A 173 1.74 -8.04 -9.09
N GLY A 174 2.22 -8.67 -8.01
CA GLY A 174 1.72 -9.97 -7.55
C GLY A 174 0.24 -9.93 -7.18
N GLY A 175 -0.21 -8.88 -6.49
CA GLY A 175 -1.62 -8.65 -6.13
C GLY A 175 -2.51 -8.49 -7.37
N MET A 176 -2.05 -7.78 -8.40
CA MET A 176 -2.79 -7.64 -9.68
C MET A 176 -2.93 -8.98 -10.41
N ILE A 177 -1.90 -9.83 -10.39
CA ILE A 177 -1.97 -11.18 -10.97
C ILE A 177 -2.91 -12.08 -10.16
N TRP A 178 -2.82 -12.00 -8.83
CA TRP A 178 -3.69 -12.73 -7.90
C TRP A 178 -5.16 -12.38 -8.14
N LEU A 179 -5.49 -11.09 -8.29
CA LEU A 179 -6.85 -10.63 -8.62
C LEU A 179 -7.39 -11.21 -9.94
N GLN A 180 -6.50 -11.49 -10.91
CA GLN A 180 -6.88 -12.12 -12.18
C GLN A 180 -7.12 -13.64 -12.04
N GLY A 181 -6.94 -14.22 -10.85
CA GLY A 181 -7.05 -15.66 -10.61
C GLY A 181 -5.84 -16.45 -11.11
N LYS A 182 -4.77 -15.81 -11.58
CA LYS A 182 -3.56 -16.46 -12.10
C LYS A 182 -2.58 -16.79 -10.97
N LEU A 183 -3.01 -17.64 -10.05
CA LEU A 183 -2.31 -17.87 -8.77
C LEU A 183 -0.86 -18.36 -8.94
N SER A 184 -0.60 -19.23 -9.92
CA SER A 184 0.76 -19.71 -10.19
C SER A 184 1.71 -18.61 -10.66
N ASP A 185 1.20 -17.64 -11.43
CA ASP A 185 2.00 -16.49 -11.90
C ASP A 185 2.23 -15.47 -10.77
N ALA A 186 1.32 -15.40 -9.78
CA ALA A 186 1.39 -14.47 -8.66
C ALA A 186 2.43 -14.89 -7.60
N GLU A 187 2.75 -16.19 -7.51
CA GLU A 187 3.65 -16.77 -6.52
C GLU A 187 5.02 -16.11 -6.52
N LYS A 188 5.71 -16.08 -7.66
CA LYS A 188 7.08 -15.58 -7.78
C LYS A 188 7.25 -14.09 -7.37
N PRO A 189 6.42 -13.14 -7.85
CA PRO A 189 6.55 -11.75 -7.42
C PRO A 189 6.20 -11.57 -5.92
N LEU A 190 5.22 -12.31 -5.38
CA LEU A 190 4.85 -12.22 -3.97
C LEU A 190 5.90 -12.83 -3.04
N ASP A 191 6.49 -13.95 -3.41
CA ASP A 191 7.61 -14.57 -2.68
C ASP A 191 8.82 -13.64 -2.63
N ARG A 192 9.22 -13.08 -3.78
CA ARG A 192 10.30 -12.09 -3.84
C ARG A 192 9.96 -10.84 -3.03
N ALA A 193 8.71 -10.39 -3.06
CA ALA A 193 8.28 -9.26 -2.25
C ALA A 193 8.41 -9.56 -0.75
N MET A 194 7.95 -10.73 -0.30
CA MET A 194 8.07 -11.16 1.10
C MET A 194 9.53 -11.21 1.54
N PHE A 195 10.42 -11.69 0.67
CA PHE A 195 11.86 -11.71 0.95
C PHE A 195 12.46 -10.30 1.05
N ARG A 196 12.07 -9.37 0.15
CA ARG A 196 12.60 -8.00 0.11
C ARG A 196 12.01 -7.06 1.16
N ASP A 197 10.77 -7.30 1.58
CA ASP A 197 10.09 -6.54 2.65
C ASP A 197 10.70 -6.83 4.03
N GLY A 198 11.55 -7.85 4.12
CA GLY A 198 12.25 -8.25 5.32
C GLY A 198 11.26 -8.63 6.41
N ARG A 199 11.41 -8.04 7.60
CA ARG A 199 10.61 -8.38 8.78
C ARG A 199 9.16 -7.89 8.75
N ASP A 200 8.79 -7.06 7.77
CA ASP A 200 7.45 -6.46 7.73
C ASP A 200 6.39 -7.44 7.19
N GLY A 201 6.81 -8.49 6.46
CA GLY A 201 5.96 -9.62 6.08
C GLY A 201 4.68 -9.24 5.33
N ARG A 202 4.59 -8.04 4.72
CA ARG A 202 3.32 -7.52 4.18
C ARG A 202 2.77 -8.37 3.05
N ALA A 203 3.65 -9.07 2.32
CA ALA A 203 3.26 -9.98 1.24
C ALA A 203 2.65 -11.31 1.74
N ALA A 204 2.81 -11.65 3.03
CA ALA A 204 2.45 -12.95 3.58
C ALA A 204 0.97 -13.32 3.41
N PRO A 205 -0.03 -12.42 3.61
CA PRO A 205 -1.43 -12.78 3.43
C PRO A 205 -1.77 -13.21 2.00
N TRP A 206 -1.20 -12.54 0.99
CA TRP A 206 -1.37 -12.93 -0.40
C TRP A 206 -0.70 -14.27 -0.70
N LEU A 207 0.54 -14.45 -0.26
CA LEU A 207 1.31 -15.66 -0.54
C LEU A 207 0.71 -16.90 0.16
N PHE A 208 0.23 -16.72 1.39
CA PHE A 208 -0.54 -17.73 2.13
C PHE A 208 -1.77 -18.17 1.35
N GLU A 209 -2.57 -17.23 0.85
CA GLU A 209 -3.76 -17.54 0.08
C GLU A 209 -3.45 -18.19 -1.27
N VAL A 210 -2.38 -17.76 -1.95
CA VAL A 210 -1.87 -18.40 -3.17
C VAL A 210 -1.55 -19.87 -2.89
N TYR A 211 -0.84 -20.17 -1.80
CA TYR A 211 -0.48 -21.55 -1.45
C TYR A 211 -1.67 -22.40 -1.03
N LEU A 212 -2.60 -21.87 -0.22
CA LEU A 212 -3.82 -22.59 0.15
C LEU A 212 -4.65 -22.97 -1.08
N ARG A 213 -4.87 -22.03 -2.00
CA ARG A 213 -5.66 -22.27 -3.22
C ARG A 213 -4.96 -23.23 -4.20
N GLN A 214 -3.63 -23.28 -4.18
CA GLN A 214 -2.84 -24.26 -4.92
C GLN A 214 -2.69 -25.60 -4.18
N LYS A 215 -3.29 -25.79 -3.00
CA LYS A 215 -3.15 -26.98 -2.14
C LYS A 215 -1.69 -27.28 -1.75
N LYS A 216 -0.90 -26.21 -1.54
CA LYS A 216 0.50 -26.26 -1.08
C LYS A 216 0.56 -26.01 0.43
N ASP A 217 -0.09 -26.87 1.22
CA ASP A 217 -0.35 -26.63 2.65
C ASP A 217 0.93 -26.42 3.48
N THR A 218 2.00 -27.16 3.18
CA THR A 218 3.31 -26.99 3.84
C THR A 218 3.91 -25.60 3.61
N LEU A 219 3.78 -25.06 2.39
CA LEU A 219 4.27 -23.72 2.08
C LEU A 219 3.35 -22.64 2.67
N ALA A 220 2.04 -22.89 2.73
CA ALA A 220 1.10 -22.00 3.42
C ALA A 220 1.45 -21.87 4.91
N ASN A 221 1.64 -23.00 5.60
CA ASN A 221 2.03 -23.00 7.02
C ASN A 221 3.37 -22.29 7.24
N PHE A 222 4.37 -22.55 6.39
CA PHE A 222 5.65 -21.87 6.47
C PHE A 222 5.53 -20.34 6.37
N VAL A 223 4.70 -19.83 5.44
CA VAL A 223 4.47 -18.38 5.30
C VAL A 223 3.78 -17.80 6.53
N TRP A 224 2.80 -18.51 7.08
CA TRP A 224 2.07 -18.11 8.28
C TRP A 224 2.99 -18.05 9.50
N GLU A 225 3.72 -19.13 9.79
CA GLU A 225 4.65 -19.22 10.91
C GLU A 225 5.75 -18.15 10.82
N LYS A 226 6.28 -17.90 9.61
CA LYS A 226 7.27 -16.85 9.41
C LYS A 226 6.70 -15.46 9.72
N ALA A 227 5.48 -15.16 9.28
CA ALA A 227 4.84 -13.89 9.56
C ALA A 227 4.53 -13.71 11.06
N GLU A 228 4.08 -14.76 11.74
CA GLU A 228 3.83 -14.76 13.19
C GLU A 228 5.12 -14.57 14.00
N ALA A 229 6.18 -15.33 13.69
CA ALA A 229 7.46 -15.22 14.39
C ALA A 229 8.06 -13.80 14.27
N GLU A 230 7.89 -13.18 13.11
CA GLU A 230 8.31 -11.79 12.89
C GLU A 230 7.44 -10.79 13.67
N PHE A 231 6.14 -11.05 13.82
CA PHE A 231 5.24 -10.25 14.65
C PHE A 231 5.57 -10.35 16.14
N ASP A 232 5.77 -11.56 16.67
CA ASP A 232 6.11 -11.81 18.08
C ASP A 232 7.47 -11.19 18.45
N SER A 233 8.44 -11.23 17.54
CA SER A 233 9.74 -10.58 17.73
C SER A 233 9.63 -9.05 17.89
N ARG A 234 8.58 -8.42 17.34
CA ARG A 234 8.34 -6.98 17.46
C ARG A 234 7.65 -6.64 18.77
N MET A 235 6.67 -7.44 19.18
CA MET A 235 6.00 -7.28 20.48
C MET A 235 7.01 -7.41 21.62
N THR A 236 7.88 -8.42 21.56
CA THR A 236 8.94 -8.62 22.56
C THR A 236 10.04 -7.56 22.56
N ALA A 237 10.33 -6.94 21.40
CA ALA A 237 11.28 -5.83 21.30
C ALA A 237 10.69 -4.46 21.66
N ALA A 238 9.38 -4.27 21.45
CA ALA A 238 8.66 -3.04 21.80
C ALA A 238 8.26 -3.00 23.28
N ASP A 239 8.07 -4.15 23.91
CA ASP A 239 7.65 -4.27 25.31
C ASP A 239 8.58 -5.17 26.12
N GLY A 240 9.58 -4.57 26.78
CA GLY A 240 10.25 -5.17 27.92
C GLY A 240 9.36 -5.33 29.17
N VAL A 241 8.04 -5.07 29.08
CA VAL A 241 7.14 -4.98 30.25
C VAL A 241 5.78 -5.71 30.08
N LEU A 242 5.35 -6.11 28.88
CA LEU A 242 3.99 -6.67 28.65
C LEU A 242 3.91 -8.17 28.30
N ILE A 243 5.01 -8.92 28.44
CA ILE A 243 5.10 -10.34 28.05
C ILE A 243 4.23 -11.28 28.92
N GLU A 244 3.75 -10.87 30.10
CA GLU A 244 2.99 -11.76 31.00
C GLU A 244 1.51 -11.96 30.63
N VAL A 245 0.89 -11.06 29.86
CA VAL A 245 -0.56 -11.15 29.60
C VAL A 245 -0.88 -12.06 28.41
N ALA A 246 0.00 -12.15 27.41
CA ALA A 246 -0.24 -12.91 26.17
C ALA A 246 -0.12 -14.44 26.34
N LYS A 247 0.56 -14.95 27.38
CA LYS A 247 0.67 -16.40 27.62
C LYS A 247 -0.59 -17.06 28.19
N LYS A 248 -1.63 -16.28 28.51
CA LYS A 248 -2.86 -16.79 29.14
C LYS A 248 -3.99 -17.15 28.17
N VAL A 249 -3.79 -16.94 26.86
CA VAL A 249 -4.79 -17.25 25.82
C VAL A 249 -4.15 -18.11 24.73
N ARG A 250 -3.67 -19.30 25.10
CA ARG A 250 -3.56 -20.41 24.14
C ARG A 250 -4.81 -21.28 24.32
N PRO A 251 -5.62 -21.52 23.27
CA PRO A 251 -6.44 -22.71 23.21
C PRO A 251 -5.52 -23.92 23.02
N ASN A 252 -5.87 -25.04 23.66
CA ASN A 252 -5.22 -26.34 23.45
C ASN A 252 -5.37 -26.82 22.00
#